data_AF-A0A1B8U1H1-F1
#
_entry.id   AF-A0A1B8U1H1-F1
#
_cell.length_a   1.000
_cell.length_b   1.000
_cell.length_c   1.000
_cell.angle_alpha   90.00
_cell.angle_beta   90.00
_cell.angle_gamma   90.00
#
_symmetry.space_group_name_H-M   'P 1'
#
loop_
_entity.id
_entity.type
_entity.pdbx_description
1 polymer ?
#
loop_
_entity_poly.entity_id
_entity_poly.type
_entity_poly.pdbx_seq_one_letter_code
_entity_poly.pdbx_strand_id
1 'polypeptide(L)'
;MKKIILFAIGCLLYNTGQAQGHIPEITNNTELQYICKLYGQTRPVNLRPTFVGDTLIIDWDLRKIKRTYAILPEALSNGTGLSFNQGESPEILTLAPTDTFFMISKSAFSDLVTHNKFVYNNTTYNLDKTKIANEVVIDGKVVDVLFVKAEIDETELWILNNPEFPLICKIAKNPLGVNCTLTTIAEK
;
A
#
# COMPACT_ATOMS: atom_id res chain seq x y z
N MET A 1 17.33 60.64 -30.27
CA MET A 1 17.75 60.14 -28.93
C MET A 1 16.54 59.49 -28.26
N LYS A 2 16.78 58.38 -27.55
CA LYS A 2 15.88 57.59 -26.67
C LYS A 2 14.77 56.73 -27.30
N LYS A 3 15.12 55.44 -27.46
CA LYS A 3 14.26 54.25 -27.32
C LYS A 3 13.69 54.19 -25.88
N ILE A 4 12.54 53.53 -25.67
CA ILE A 4 12.09 52.75 -24.47
C ILE A 4 10.61 52.35 -24.79
N ILE A 5 10.25 51.13 -25.21
CA ILE A 5 10.20 49.78 -24.58
C ILE A 5 8.74 49.33 -24.35
N LEU A 6 8.46 48.15 -24.91
CA LEU A 6 7.35 47.20 -24.76
C LEU A 6 6.69 47.10 -23.38
N PHE A 7 5.37 46.82 -23.36
CA PHE A 7 4.65 46.13 -22.28
C PHE A 7 3.30 45.62 -22.84
N ALA A 8 2.76 44.43 -22.59
CA ALA A 8 3.27 43.11 -22.23
C ALA A 8 2.14 42.14 -22.66
N ILE A 9 2.46 41.08 -23.41
CA ILE A 9 1.51 40.03 -23.77
C ILE A 9 1.29 39.17 -22.52
N GLY A 10 0.07 39.19 -21.98
CA GLY A 10 -0.32 38.33 -20.87
C GLY A 10 -0.44 36.88 -21.33
N CYS A 11 0.62 36.09 -21.15
CA CYS A 11 0.54 34.63 -21.23
C CYS A 11 -0.28 34.11 -20.05
N LEU A 12 -1.54 33.73 -20.31
CA LEU A 12 -2.27 32.79 -19.47
C LEU A 12 -1.62 31.41 -19.61
N LEU A 13 -0.57 31.17 -18.83
CA LEU A 13 -0.08 29.82 -18.58
C LEU A 13 -1.08 29.15 -17.64
N TYR A 14 -1.99 28.36 -18.21
CA TYR A 14 -2.70 27.33 -17.45
C TYR A 14 -1.65 26.34 -16.96
N ASN A 15 -1.20 26.51 -15.72
CA ASN A 15 -0.53 25.44 -15.00
C ASN A 15 -1.55 24.32 -14.83
N THR A 16 -1.55 23.34 -15.72
CA THR A 16 -2.06 22.01 -15.39
C THR A 16 -1.09 21.43 -14.38
N GLY A 17 -1.23 21.85 -13.12
CA GLY A 17 -0.63 21.14 -12.01
C GLY A 17 -1.20 19.73 -12.06
N GLN A 18 -0.42 18.77 -12.55
CA GLN A 18 -0.65 17.37 -12.23
C GLN A 18 -0.71 17.34 -10.71
N ALA A 19 -1.87 17.04 -10.13
CA ALA A 19 -1.98 16.82 -8.71
C ALA A 19 -1.07 15.63 -8.40
N GLN A 20 0.15 15.91 -7.95
CA GLN A 20 1.09 14.87 -7.54
C GLN A 20 0.42 14.13 -6.39
N GLY A 21 0.15 12.84 -6.59
CA GLY A 21 -0.56 12.03 -5.60
C GLY A 21 0.12 12.13 -4.25
N HIS A 22 -0.68 12.20 -3.19
CA HIS A 22 -0.16 12.30 -1.83
C HIS A 22 0.46 10.96 -1.42
N ILE A 23 1.70 10.97 -0.92
CA ILE A 23 2.30 9.82 -0.25
C ILE A 23 2.19 10.07 1.26
N PRO A 24 1.33 9.36 1.99
CA PRO A 24 1.23 9.48 3.43
C PRO A 24 2.46 8.88 4.11
N GLU A 25 2.89 9.50 5.20
CA GLU A 25 3.93 8.97 6.08
C GLU A 25 3.32 7.94 7.04
N ILE A 26 3.97 6.79 7.20
CA ILE A 26 3.55 5.75 8.14
C ILE A 26 4.55 5.74 9.29
N THR A 27 4.09 6.13 10.49
CA THR A 27 4.90 6.20 11.71
C THR A 27 4.34 5.27 12.78
N ASN A 28 5.00 5.17 13.93
CA ASN A 28 4.52 4.38 15.07
C ASN A 28 3.19 4.88 15.66
N ASN A 29 2.78 6.10 15.33
CA ASN A 29 1.51 6.68 15.77
C ASN A 29 0.41 6.55 14.72
N THR A 30 0.64 5.80 13.64
CA THR A 30 -0.33 5.66 12.55
C THR A 30 -1.36 4.56 12.83
N GLU A 31 -2.64 4.85 12.58
CA GLU A 31 -3.73 3.88 12.49
C GLU A 31 -4.24 3.80 11.05
N LEU A 32 -4.24 2.58 10.50
CA LEU A 32 -4.71 2.28 9.15
C LEU A 32 -6.09 1.61 9.24
N GLN A 33 -7.11 2.19 8.63
CA GLN A 33 -8.44 1.57 8.61
C GLN A 33 -8.75 1.01 7.24
N TYR A 34 -8.98 -0.30 7.20
CA TYR A 34 -9.38 -1.03 6.02
C TYR A 34 -10.85 -1.41 6.08
N ILE A 35 -11.50 -1.43 4.92
CA ILE A 35 -12.75 -2.15 4.70
C ILE A 35 -12.41 -3.42 3.92
N CYS A 36 -12.56 -4.58 4.56
CA CYS A 36 -12.30 -5.88 3.96
C CYS A 36 -13.61 -6.63 3.69
N LYS A 37 -13.77 -7.15 2.48
CA LYS A 37 -14.80 -8.10 2.09
C LYS A 37 -14.22 -9.50 2.21
N LEU A 38 -14.74 -10.28 3.16
CA LEU A 38 -14.38 -11.67 3.44
C LEU A 38 -15.60 -12.53 3.14
N TYR A 39 -15.51 -13.44 2.16
CA TYR A 39 -16.60 -14.35 1.79
C TYR A 39 -17.97 -13.67 1.62
N GLY A 40 -17.98 -12.51 0.96
CA GLY A 40 -19.21 -11.74 0.71
C GLY A 40 -19.59 -10.75 1.81
N GLN A 41 -18.97 -10.82 3.00
CA GLN A 41 -19.27 -9.94 4.12
C GLN A 41 -18.23 -8.83 4.27
N THR A 42 -18.70 -7.59 4.37
CA THR A 42 -17.84 -6.43 4.58
C THR A 42 -17.59 -6.21 6.07
N ARG A 43 -16.33 -5.99 6.45
CA ARG A 43 -15.89 -5.74 7.81
C ARG A 43 -14.82 -4.64 7.86
N PRO A 44 -14.92 -3.69 8.80
CA PRO A 44 -13.81 -2.80 9.11
C PRO A 44 -12.73 -3.58 9.85
N VAL A 45 -11.48 -3.31 9.49
CA VAL A 45 -10.26 -3.85 10.08
C VAL A 45 -9.34 -2.67 10.38
N ASN A 46 -8.87 -2.56 11.60
CA ASN A 46 -7.88 -1.54 11.97
C ASN A 46 -6.51 -2.20 12.12
N LEU A 47 -5.49 -1.61 11.51
CA LEU A 47 -4.09 -1.98 11.68
C LEU A 47 -3.34 -0.85 12.39
N ARG A 48 -2.47 -1.19 13.33
CA ARG A 48 -1.57 -0.24 14.01
C ARG A 48 -0.14 -0.75 13.86
N PRO A 49 0.60 -0.28 12.83
CA PRO A 49 2.01 -0.60 12.69
C PRO A 49 2.83 0.10 13.78
N THR A 50 3.81 -0.60 14.34
CA THR A 50 4.79 -0.06 15.28
C THR A 50 6.13 -0.75 15.06
N PHE A 51 7.17 0.03 14.81
CA PHE A 51 8.54 -0.47 14.76
C PHE A 51 9.13 -0.60 16.16
N VAL A 52 9.57 -1.81 16.50
CA VAL A 52 10.32 -2.14 17.72
C VAL A 52 11.71 -2.59 17.29
N GLY A 53 12.67 -1.66 17.30
CA GLY A 53 13.91 -1.84 16.54
C GLY A 53 13.59 -1.98 15.05
N ASP A 54 14.17 -3.00 14.41
CA ASP A 54 13.94 -3.28 12.98
C ASP A 54 12.73 -4.20 12.72
N THR A 55 12.06 -4.68 13.77
CA THR A 55 10.88 -5.54 13.66
C THR A 55 9.63 -4.68 13.55
N LEU A 56 8.79 -4.96 12.55
CA LEU A 56 7.47 -4.34 12.42
C LEU A 56 6.44 -5.18 13.16
N ILE A 57 5.84 -4.58 14.18
CA ILE A 57 4.69 -5.13 14.90
C ILE A 57 3.42 -4.52 14.30
N ILE A 58 2.44 -5.35 13.95
CA ILE A 58 1.13 -4.89 13.49
C ILE A 58 0.07 -5.44 14.42
N ASP A 59 -0.55 -4.55 15.19
CA ASP A 59 -1.79 -4.88 15.89
C ASP A 59 -2.95 -4.82 14.90
N TRP A 60 -3.70 -5.91 14.84
CA TRP A 60 -4.88 -6.09 14.00
C TRP A 60 -6.12 -6.19 14.88
N ASP A 61 -7.12 -5.34 14.61
CA ASP A 61 -8.41 -5.35 15.32
C ASP A 61 -9.57 -5.53 14.32
N LEU A 62 -10.23 -6.69 14.44
CA LEU A 62 -11.48 -7.01 13.76
C LEU A 62 -12.59 -7.15 14.80
N ARG A 63 -13.29 -6.05 15.10
CA ARG A 63 -14.49 -6.00 15.95
C ARG A 63 -14.39 -6.92 17.19
N LYS A 64 -13.36 -6.70 18.04
CA LYS A 64 -13.03 -7.43 19.28
C LYS A 64 -12.11 -8.64 19.13
N ILE A 65 -11.89 -9.14 17.91
CA ILE A 65 -10.82 -10.11 17.69
C ILE A 65 -9.54 -9.32 17.47
N LYS A 66 -8.64 -9.41 18.45
CA LYS A 66 -7.33 -8.78 18.40
C LYS A 66 -6.26 -9.81 18.12
N ARG A 67 -5.36 -9.47 17.20
CA ARG A 67 -4.16 -10.24 16.86
C ARG A 67 -3.00 -9.28 16.76
N THR A 68 -1.80 -9.82 16.96
CA THR A 68 -0.58 -9.07 16.78
C THR A 68 0.35 -9.91 15.92
N TYR A 69 0.87 -9.30 14.86
CA TYR A 69 1.82 -9.94 13.96
C TYR A 69 3.18 -9.30 14.12
N ALA A 70 4.24 -10.12 14.21
CA ALA A 70 5.62 -9.66 14.16
C ALA A 70 6.24 -10.03 12.81
N ILE A 71 6.68 -9.01 12.08
CA ILE A 71 7.33 -9.15 10.77
C ILE A 71 8.80 -8.81 10.96
N LEU A 72 9.65 -9.82 10.79
CA LEU A 72 11.09 -9.69 11.01
C LEU A 72 11.75 -8.84 9.90
N PRO A 73 12.93 -8.24 10.17
CA PRO A 73 13.62 -7.37 9.21
C PRO A 73 13.93 -8.06 7.88
N GLU A 74 14.19 -9.36 7.91
CA GLU A 74 14.41 -10.19 6.73
C GLU A 74 13.18 -10.21 5.81
N ALA A 75 11.98 -10.40 6.36
CA ALA A 75 10.74 -10.39 5.60
C ALA A 75 10.42 -9.00 5.05
N LEU A 76 10.67 -7.93 5.83
CA LEU A 76 10.51 -6.56 5.35
C LEU A 76 11.46 -6.23 4.19
N SER A 77 12.68 -6.76 4.24
CA SER A 77 13.70 -6.49 3.22
C SER A 77 13.51 -7.35 1.98
N ASN A 78 13.31 -8.66 2.15
CA ASN A 78 13.41 -9.68 1.11
C ASN A 78 12.24 -10.68 1.08
N GLY A 79 11.14 -10.39 1.78
CA GLY A 79 9.96 -11.23 1.77
C GLY A 79 9.44 -11.48 0.36
N THR A 80 8.86 -12.66 0.17
CA THR A 80 8.30 -13.16 -1.10
C THR A 80 6.87 -13.67 -0.91
N GLY A 81 6.32 -13.57 0.30
CA GLY A 81 4.99 -14.04 0.66
C GLY A 81 4.11 -12.96 1.27
N LEU A 82 2.82 -12.98 0.96
CA LEU A 82 1.78 -12.25 1.68
C LEU A 82 1.03 -13.22 2.59
N SER A 83 1.10 -13.01 3.89
CA SER A 83 0.33 -13.77 4.86
C SER A 83 -1.12 -13.30 4.88
N PHE A 84 -2.04 -14.25 4.74
CA PHE A 84 -3.48 -14.05 4.98
C PHE A 84 -3.93 -14.73 6.29
N ASN A 85 -2.99 -15.08 7.15
CA ASN A 85 -3.26 -15.74 8.41
C ASN A 85 -4.11 -14.81 9.31
N GLN A 86 -5.27 -15.29 9.75
CA GLN A 86 -6.20 -14.52 10.61
C GLN A 86 -5.89 -14.70 12.11
N GLY A 87 -4.81 -15.41 12.44
CA GLY A 87 -4.32 -15.71 13.78
C GLY A 87 -5.22 -16.71 14.51
N GLU A 88 -4.64 -17.83 14.94
CA GLU A 88 -5.36 -18.87 15.69
C GLU A 88 -5.30 -18.65 17.22
N SER A 89 -4.32 -17.88 17.70
CA SER A 89 -3.98 -17.74 19.13
C SER A 89 -3.91 -16.26 19.56
N PRO A 90 -4.17 -15.93 20.84
CA PRO A 90 -4.02 -14.58 21.37
C PRO A 90 -2.55 -14.12 21.55
N GLU A 91 -1.57 -14.97 21.28
CA GLU A 91 -0.15 -14.59 21.30
C GLU A 91 0.29 -13.83 20.04
N ILE A 92 1.39 -13.09 20.16
CA ILE A 92 2.05 -12.44 19.02
C ILE A 92 2.49 -13.54 18.04
N LEU A 93 1.96 -13.51 16.82
CA LEU A 93 2.37 -14.41 15.76
C LEU A 93 3.55 -13.81 15.00
N THR A 94 4.74 -14.37 15.21
CA THR A 94 5.87 -14.10 14.31
C THR A 94 5.62 -14.77 12.98
N LEU A 95 5.59 -13.99 11.90
CA LEU A 95 5.41 -14.51 10.55
C LEU A 95 6.65 -15.30 10.10
N ALA A 96 6.48 -16.13 9.08
CA ALA A 96 7.62 -16.77 8.43
C ALA A 96 8.61 -15.71 7.91
N PRO A 97 9.92 -16.00 7.84
CA PRO A 97 10.92 -15.04 7.36
C PRO A 97 10.68 -14.54 5.92
N THR A 98 9.86 -15.24 5.15
CA THR A 98 9.46 -14.86 3.79
C THR A 98 8.19 -14.03 3.74
N ASP A 99 7.43 -13.95 4.84
CA ASP A 99 6.06 -13.49 4.84
C ASP A 99 5.91 -12.07 5.40
N THR A 100 5.22 -11.25 4.63
CA THR A 100 4.82 -9.88 4.96
C THR A 100 3.30 -9.82 5.18
N PHE A 101 2.79 -8.71 5.72
CA PHE A 101 1.36 -8.53 5.99
C PHE A 101 0.90 -7.15 5.53
N PHE A 102 -0.08 -7.09 4.62
CA PHE A 102 -0.62 -5.85 4.02
C PHE A 102 0.41 -4.94 3.32
N MET A 103 1.63 -5.40 3.10
CA MET A 103 2.69 -4.69 2.38
C MET A 103 3.53 -5.68 1.60
N ILE A 104 4.24 -5.22 0.57
CA ILE A 104 5.31 -6.02 -0.06
C ILE A 104 6.67 -5.68 0.59
N SER A 105 7.70 -6.46 0.29
CA SER A 105 9.05 -6.22 0.76
C SER A 105 9.73 -5.10 -0.02
N LYS A 106 10.79 -4.51 0.56
CA LYS A 106 11.58 -3.46 -0.09
C LYS A 106 12.22 -3.96 -1.39
N SER A 107 12.70 -5.21 -1.44
CA SER A 107 13.26 -5.80 -2.66
C SER A 107 12.20 -5.99 -3.74
N ALA A 108 11.00 -6.47 -3.39
CA ALA A 108 9.92 -6.61 -4.36
C ALA A 108 9.42 -5.27 -4.88
N PHE A 109 9.39 -4.23 -4.03
CA PHE A 109 9.10 -2.87 -4.49
C PHE A 109 10.19 -2.35 -5.44
N SER A 110 11.46 -2.59 -5.13
CA SER A 110 12.58 -2.26 -6.02
C SER A 110 12.43 -2.96 -7.37
N ASP A 111 12.12 -4.25 -7.38
CA ASP A 111 11.87 -5.00 -8.61
C ASP A 111 10.68 -4.45 -9.40
N LEU A 112 9.60 -4.08 -8.71
CA LEU A 112 8.44 -3.46 -9.35
C LEU A 112 8.82 -2.16 -10.07
N VAL A 113 9.58 -1.27 -9.42
CA VAL A 113 9.96 0.03 -10.00
C VAL A 113 11.00 -0.13 -11.13
N THR A 114 11.93 -1.06 -10.99
CA THR A 114 13.04 -1.24 -11.94
C THR A 114 12.67 -2.11 -13.14
N HIS A 115 11.95 -3.21 -12.90
CA HIS A 115 11.62 -4.23 -13.88
C HIS A 115 10.14 -4.21 -14.32
N ASN A 116 9.32 -3.32 -13.75
CA ASN A 116 7.87 -3.26 -13.95
C ASN A 116 7.15 -4.55 -13.51
N LYS A 117 7.76 -5.36 -12.64
CA LYS A 117 7.17 -6.60 -12.11
C LYS A 117 7.88 -7.07 -10.85
N PHE A 118 7.20 -7.91 -10.07
CA PHE A 118 7.80 -8.64 -8.95
C PHE A 118 7.13 -10.01 -8.79
N VAL A 119 7.72 -10.88 -7.97
CA VAL A 119 7.18 -12.22 -7.69
C VAL A 119 6.82 -12.33 -6.21
N TYR A 120 5.58 -12.69 -5.93
CA TYR A 120 5.04 -12.85 -4.57
C TYR A 120 4.05 -14.01 -4.52
N ASN A 121 4.05 -14.82 -3.46
CA ASN A 121 3.24 -16.04 -3.36
C ASN A 121 3.36 -16.91 -4.63
N ASN A 122 4.59 -17.05 -5.15
CA ASN A 122 4.91 -17.79 -6.38
C ASN A 122 4.15 -17.31 -7.63
N THR A 123 3.67 -16.07 -7.61
CA THR A 123 2.92 -15.44 -8.70
C THR A 123 3.62 -14.17 -9.16
N THR A 124 3.77 -14.01 -10.46
CA THR A 124 4.28 -12.76 -11.05
C THR A 124 3.18 -11.71 -11.06
N TYR A 125 3.50 -10.52 -10.56
CA TYR A 125 2.67 -9.33 -10.65
C TYR A 125 3.33 -8.34 -11.62
N ASN A 126 2.59 -7.90 -12.63
CA ASN A 126 3.07 -6.92 -13.61
C ASN A 126 2.47 -5.55 -13.34
N LEU A 127 3.29 -4.51 -13.43
CA LEU A 127 2.86 -3.12 -13.41
C LEU A 127 2.01 -2.82 -14.63
N ASP A 128 0.80 -2.35 -14.39
CA ASP A 128 -0.11 -1.91 -15.44
C ASP A 128 -0.23 -0.37 -15.39
N LYS A 129 0.45 0.26 -16.35
CA LYS A 129 0.51 1.72 -16.50
C LYS A 129 -0.73 2.31 -17.19
N THR A 130 -1.65 1.47 -17.65
CA THR A 130 -2.87 1.92 -18.34
C THR A 130 -3.93 2.40 -17.36
N LYS A 131 -3.89 1.90 -16.12
CA LYS A 131 -4.72 2.43 -15.03
C LYS A 131 -4.08 3.66 -14.38
N ILE A 132 -4.88 4.72 -14.29
CA ILE A 132 -4.49 5.97 -13.64
C ILE A 132 -4.55 5.78 -12.12
N ALA A 133 -3.55 6.28 -11.38
CA ALA A 133 -3.43 6.20 -9.92
C ALA A 133 -4.61 6.80 -9.12
N ASN A 134 -5.54 7.50 -9.78
CA ASN A 134 -6.69 8.18 -9.17
C ASN A 134 -7.78 7.23 -8.61
N GLU A 135 -7.56 5.91 -8.61
CA GLU A 135 -8.56 4.95 -8.10
C GLU A 135 -8.52 4.75 -6.58
N VAL A 136 -7.45 5.18 -5.90
CA VAL A 136 -7.34 5.04 -4.45
C VAL A 136 -7.43 6.42 -3.82
N VAL A 137 -8.52 6.62 -3.06
CA VAL A 137 -8.78 7.82 -2.29
C VAL A 137 -8.78 7.44 -0.81
N ILE A 138 -7.88 8.06 -0.05
CA ILE A 138 -7.74 7.87 1.40
C ILE A 138 -8.00 9.22 2.06
N ASP A 139 -8.96 9.28 2.98
CA ASP A 139 -9.39 10.52 3.65
C ASP A 139 -9.67 11.68 2.66
N GLY A 140 -10.31 11.35 1.54
CA GLY A 140 -10.66 12.33 0.50
C GLY A 140 -9.49 12.79 -0.36
N LYS A 141 -8.29 12.26 -0.16
CA LYS A 141 -7.08 12.59 -0.95
C LYS A 141 -6.73 11.45 -1.89
N VAL A 142 -6.43 11.78 -3.14
CA VAL A 142 -5.83 10.83 -4.08
C VAL A 142 -4.42 10.53 -3.62
N VAL A 143 -4.09 9.25 -3.47
CA VAL A 143 -2.76 8.79 -3.06
C VAL A 143 -1.98 8.23 -4.24
N ASP A 144 -0.66 8.41 -4.22
CA ASP A 144 0.21 7.88 -5.28
C ASP A 144 0.42 6.37 -5.10
N VAL A 145 -0.06 5.59 -6.06
CA VAL A 145 -0.05 4.13 -6.02
C VAL A 145 0.39 3.54 -7.34
N LEU A 146 1.13 2.43 -7.25
CA LEU A 146 1.48 1.54 -8.35
C LEU A 146 0.43 0.44 -8.46
N PHE A 147 -0.24 0.35 -9.60
CA PHE A 147 -1.23 -0.69 -9.87
C PHE A 147 -0.57 -1.90 -10.54
N VAL A 148 -0.79 -3.09 -9.98
CA VAL A 148 -0.27 -4.34 -10.52
C VAL A 148 -1.37 -5.39 -10.66
N LYS A 149 -1.21 -6.27 -11.65
CA LYS A 149 -2.07 -7.43 -11.88
C LYS A 149 -1.25 -8.72 -11.85
N ALA A 150 -1.73 -9.72 -11.13
CA ALA A 150 -1.20 -11.07 -11.15
C ALA A 150 -1.41 -11.73 -12.52
N GLU A 151 -0.41 -12.48 -12.99
CA GLU A 151 -0.48 -13.21 -14.27
C GLU A 151 -1.44 -14.41 -14.21
N ILE A 152 -1.54 -15.07 -13.05
CA ILE A 152 -2.21 -16.37 -12.94
C ILE A 152 -3.67 -16.25 -12.49
N ASP A 153 -3.92 -15.56 -11.38
CA ASP A 153 -5.22 -15.56 -10.70
C ASP A 153 -5.98 -14.22 -10.81
N GLU A 154 -5.46 -13.30 -11.63
CA GLU A 154 -5.99 -11.96 -11.84
C GLU A 154 -6.08 -11.06 -10.60
N THR A 155 -5.45 -11.43 -9.48
CA THR A 155 -5.37 -10.57 -8.29
C THR A 155 -4.82 -9.20 -8.66
N GLU A 156 -5.50 -8.16 -8.20
CA GLU A 156 -5.17 -6.77 -8.43
C GLU A 156 -4.71 -6.12 -7.13
N LEU A 157 -3.55 -5.46 -7.15
CA LEU A 157 -3.02 -4.74 -6.00
C LEU A 157 -2.73 -3.28 -6.37
N TRP A 158 -3.05 -2.37 -5.45
CA TRP A 158 -2.62 -0.98 -5.49
C TRP A 158 -1.65 -0.77 -4.34
N ILE A 159 -0.38 -0.59 -4.67
CA ILE A 159 0.73 -0.52 -3.74
C ILE A 159 1.14 0.95 -3.62
N LEU A 160 1.22 1.48 -2.41
CA LEU A 160 1.69 2.83 -2.16
C LEU A 160 3.08 3.03 -2.77
N ASN A 161 3.28 4.13 -3.50
CA ASN A 161 4.57 4.47 -4.08
C ASN A 161 5.54 5.02 -3.02
N ASN A 162 5.87 4.17 -2.04
CA ASN A 162 6.72 4.48 -0.89
C ASN A 162 7.72 3.33 -0.69
N PRO A 163 9.01 3.53 -1.02
CA PRO A 163 10.02 2.48 -0.91
C PRO A 163 10.30 2.05 0.54
N GLU A 164 10.05 2.93 1.52
CA GLU A 164 10.27 2.59 2.93
C GLU A 164 9.13 1.76 3.51
N PHE A 165 7.92 1.99 3.03
CA PHE A 165 6.71 1.30 3.49
C PHE A 165 5.73 1.06 2.32
N PRO A 166 6.01 0.08 1.44
CA PRO A 166 5.21 -0.19 0.24
C PRO A 166 3.90 -0.92 0.60
N LEU A 167 3.01 -0.17 1.27
CA LEU A 167 1.73 -0.63 1.79
C LEU A 167 0.77 -0.96 0.65
N ILE A 168 0.04 -2.05 0.78
CA ILE A 168 -1.04 -2.41 -0.13
C ILE A 168 -2.28 -1.63 0.31
N CYS A 169 -2.63 -0.59 -0.45
CA CYS A 169 -3.82 0.24 -0.19
C CYS A 169 -5.11 -0.45 -0.64
N LYS A 170 -5.06 -1.33 -1.66
CA LYS A 170 -6.24 -2.04 -2.15
C LYS A 170 -5.86 -3.41 -2.71
N ILE A 171 -6.73 -4.38 -2.46
CA ILE A 171 -6.69 -5.74 -2.99
C ILE A 171 -8.05 -6.01 -3.65
N ALA A 172 -8.04 -6.42 -4.92
CA ALA A 172 -9.23 -6.85 -5.63
C ALA A 172 -8.99 -8.17 -6.35
N LYS A 173 -10.08 -8.89 -6.68
CA LYS A 173 -10.07 -10.18 -7.39
C LYS A 173 -9.20 -11.26 -6.74
N ASN A 174 -8.93 -11.16 -5.45
CA ASN A 174 -8.16 -12.18 -4.74
C ASN A 174 -8.96 -13.51 -4.70
N PRO A 175 -8.37 -14.64 -5.12
CA PRO A 175 -9.06 -15.94 -5.22
C PRO A 175 -9.44 -16.53 -3.85
N LEU A 176 -8.79 -16.12 -2.76
CA LEU A 176 -9.15 -16.52 -1.40
C LEU A 176 -10.41 -15.79 -0.89
N GLY A 177 -10.97 -14.87 -1.68
CA GLY A 177 -12.16 -14.10 -1.33
C GLY A 177 -11.89 -13.00 -0.31
N VAL A 178 -10.62 -12.61 -0.14
CA VAL A 178 -10.16 -11.54 0.76
C VAL A 178 -9.81 -10.30 -0.06
N ASN A 179 -10.74 -9.34 -0.11
CA ASN A 179 -10.53 -8.08 -0.82
C ASN A 179 -10.59 -6.94 0.17
N CYS A 180 -9.59 -6.07 0.20
CA CYS A 180 -9.48 -5.00 1.19
C CYS A 180 -9.25 -3.65 0.51
N THR A 181 -9.71 -2.58 1.13
CA THR A 181 -9.46 -1.20 0.67
C THR A 181 -9.18 -0.35 1.89
N LEU A 182 -8.02 0.30 1.91
CA LEU A 182 -7.63 1.31 2.88
C LEU A 182 -8.50 2.54 2.67
N THR A 183 -9.18 2.98 3.72
CA THR A 183 -10.09 4.14 3.66
C THR A 183 -9.54 5.34 4.41
N THR A 184 -8.77 5.10 5.47
CA THR A 184 -8.30 6.14 6.39
C THR A 184 -6.89 5.84 6.89
N ILE A 185 -6.08 6.89 7.01
CA ILE A 185 -4.80 6.92 7.68
C ILE A 185 -4.86 8.05 8.70
N ALA A 186 -4.86 7.70 9.98
CA ALA A 186 -4.93 8.67 11.08
C ALA A 186 -3.66 8.64 11.93
N GLU A 187 -3.24 9.80 12.43
CA GLU A 187 -2.29 9.88 13.54
C GLU A 187 -3.02 9.71 14.87
N LYS A 188 -2.39 9.04 15.83
CA LYS A 188 -2.95 8.73 17.14
C LYS A 188 -2.01 9.10 18.29
#